data_AF-A0A4S2FBP0-F1
#
_entry.id   AF-A0A4S2FBP0-F1
#
_cell.length_a   1.000
_cell.length_b   1.000
_cell.length_c   1.000
_cell.angle_alpha   90.00
_cell.angle_beta   90.00
_cell.angle_gamma   90.00
#
_symmetry.space_group_name_H-M   'P 1'
#
loop_
_entity.id
_entity.type
_entity.pdbx_description
1 polymer ?
#
loop_
_entity_poly.entity_id
_entity_poly.type
_entity_poly.pdbx_seq_one_letter_code
_entity_poly.pdbx_strand_id
1 'polypeptide(L)'
;VQRALLTVRIDFKTQAKASLIAAVISGMAGIILAYTGFGVWALVCQQLVNLAINTGLLWIFSKWKPMRTYSWKSFRELFSFGSKLLASGLLDTTYNNIYPIVIGKVFSAGDLGHYTRAQQFSVFPSSNITGILQRVTYPVLCSIQNDIDRLRGVYRKFLKLSAYVVFPLM
;
A
#
# COMPACT_ATOMS: atom_id res chain seq x y z
N VAL A 1 -7.84 0.94 -9.54
CA VAL A 1 -7.63 2.02 -10.54
C VAL A 1 -7.86 3.41 -9.95
N GLN A 2 -8.98 3.71 -9.27
CA GLN A 2 -9.23 5.08 -8.75
C GLN A 2 -8.18 5.55 -7.74
N ARG A 3 -7.70 4.69 -6.82
CA ARG A 3 -6.59 5.04 -5.91
C ARG A 3 -5.32 5.41 -6.67
N ALA A 4 -5.00 4.69 -7.74
CA ALA A 4 -3.83 4.99 -8.57
C ALA A 4 -3.99 6.33 -9.30
N LEU A 5 -5.18 6.62 -9.87
CA LEU A 5 -5.49 7.91 -10.49
C LEU A 5 -5.37 9.08 -9.50
N LEU A 6 -5.90 8.93 -8.29
CA LEU A 6 -5.81 9.95 -7.24
C LEU A 6 -4.38 10.11 -6.71
N THR A 7 -3.61 9.03 -6.62
CA THR A 7 -2.17 9.08 -6.26
C THR A 7 -1.37 9.81 -7.33
N VAL A 8 -1.66 9.57 -8.61
CA VAL A 8 -1.03 10.29 -9.74
C VAL A 8 -1.42 11.77 -9.75
N ARG A 9 -2.67 12.11 -9.38
CA ARG A 9 -3.13 13.50 -9.24
C ARG A 9 -2.70 14.18 -7.94
N ILE A 10 -1.97 13.48 -7.06
CA ILE A 10 -1.52 13.98 -5.74
C ILE A 10 -2.73 14.38 -4.84
N ASP A 11 -3.92 13.84 -5.10
CA ASP A 11 -5.15 14.14 -4.37
C ASP A 11 -5.29 13.26 -3.11
N PHE A 12 -4.26 13.26 -2.27
CA PHE A 12 -4.22 12.50 -1.03
C PHE A 12 -5.32 12.94 -0.04
N LYS A 13 -5.74 14.22 -0.10
CA LYS A 13 -6.83 14.75 0.73
C LYS A 13 -8.15 14.02 0.48
N THR A 14 -8.47 13.73 -0.77
CA THR A 14 -9.70 13.02 -1.16
C THR A 14 -9.64 11.55 -0.77
N GLN A 15 -8.47 10.92 -0.92
CA GLN A 15 -8.24 9.55 -0.48
C GLN A 15 -8.29 9.40 1.05
N ALA A 16 -7.78 10.38 1.79
CA ALA A 16 -7.83 10.42 3.24
C ALA A 16 -9.28 10.58 3.74
N LYS A 17 -10.05 11.53 3.17
CA LYS A 17 -11.47 11.70 3.48
C LYS A 17 -12.28 10.43 3.23
N ALA A 18 -12.11 9.80 2.07
CA ALA A 18 -12.81 8.55 1.74
C ALA A 18 -12.45 7.41 2.70
N SER A 19 -11.18 7.29 3.10
CA SER A 19 -10.72 6.28 4.05
C SER A 19 -11.24 6.52 5.46
N LEU A 20 -11.28 7.77 5.93
CA LEU A 20 -11.83 8.11 7.23
C LEU A 20 -13.33 7.82 7.31
N ILE A 21 -14.10 8.24 6.30
CA ILE A 21 -15.55 7.98 6.25
C ILE A 21 -15.82 6.47 6.20
N ALA A 22 -15.09 5.73 5.37
CA ALA A 22 -15.22 4.28 5.30
C ALA A 22 -14.87 3.60 6.64
N ALA A 23 -13.81 4.04 7.31
CA ALA A 23 -13.40 3.52 8.61
C ALA A 23 -14.48 3.73 9.66
N VAL A 24 -15.02 4.94 9.79
CA VAL A 24 -16.06 5.27 10.77
C VAL A 24 -17.34 4.45 10.52
N ILE A 25 -17.82 4.40 9.27
CA ILE A 25 -19.04 3.65 8.95
C ILE A 25 -18.84 2.14 9.14
N SER A 26 -17.71 1.60 8.68
CA SER A 26 -17.40 0.19 8.89
C SER A 26 -17.23 -0.17 10.36
N GLY A 27 -16.63 0.71 11.16
CA GLY A 27 -16.47 0.52 12.60
C GLY A 27 -17.83 0.47 13.31
N MET A 28 -18.74 1.40 12.99
CA MET A 28 -20.10 1.37 13.53
C MET A 28 -20.85 0.09 13.12
N ALA A 29 -20.76 -0.30 11.84
CA ALA A 29 -21.38 -1.54 11.36
C ALA A 29 -20.82 -2.79 12.05
N GLY A 30 -19.50 -2.84 12.28
CA GLY A 30 -18.82 -3.91 12.99
C GLY A 30 -19.24 -3.99 14.46
N ILE A 31 -19.34 -2.85 15.16
CA ILE A 31 -19.80 -2.79 16.56
C ILE A 31 -21.25 -3.28 16.67
N ILE A 32 -22.13 -2.82 15.78
CA ILE A 32 -23.54 -3.25 15.77
C ILE A 32 -23.64 -4.77 15.57
N LEU A 33 -22.88 -5.31 14.62
CA LEU A 33 -22.85 -6.76 14.34
C LEU A 33 -22.22 -7.58 15.48
N ALA A 34 -21.24 -7.01 16.19
CA ALA A 34 -20.66 -7.65 17.36
C ALA A 34 -21.69 -7.75 18.50
N TYR A 35 -22.47 -6.70 18.72
CA TYR A 35 -23.54 -6.69 19.73
C TYR A 35 -24.70 -7.62 19.38
N THR A 36 -24.97 -7.89 18.10
CA THR A 36 -26.01 -8.86 17.68
C THR A 36 -25.54 -10.32 17.71
N GLY A 37 -24.34 -10.60 18.23
CA GLY A 37 -23.87 -11.96 18.49
C GLY A 37 -23.20 -12.66 17.30
N PHE A 38 -22.87 -11.94 16.23
CA PHE A 38 -22.20 -12.53 15.04
C PHE A 38 -20.73 -12.92 15.26
N GLY A 39 -20.15 -12.63 16.43
CA GLY A 39 -18.79 -13.06 16.79
C GLY A 39 -17.75 -12.66 15.74
N VAL A 40 -17.01 -13.65 15.22
CA VAL A 40 -15.95 -13.44 14.22
C VAL A 40 -16.48 -12.84 12.91
N TRP A 41 -17.74 -13.10 12.55
CA TRP A 41 -18.35 -12.56 11.32
C TRP A 41 -18.54 -11.04 11.36
N ALA A 42 -18.57 -10.43 12.54
CA ALA A 42 -18.61 -8.97 12.67
C ALA A 42 -17.36 -8.31 12.05
N LEU A 43 -16.18 -8.92 12.22
CA LEU A 43 -14.93 -8.43 11.63
C LEU A 43 -14.91 -8.60 10.11
N VAL A 44 -15.42 -9.73 9.61
CA VAL A 44 -15.52 -9.99 8.16
C VAL A 44 -16.46 -8.98 7.51
N CYS A 45 -17.64 -8.77 8.09
CA CYS A 45 -18.61 -7.79 7.60
C CYS A 45 -18.06 -6.36 7.69
N GLN A 46 -17.39 -5.98 8.79
CA GLN A 46 -16.70 -4.69 8.90
C GLN A 46 -15.71 -4.49 7.74
N GLN A 47 -14.86 -5.50 7.45
CA GLN A 47 -13.87 -5.44 6.37
C GLN A 47 -14.55 -5.24 5.00
N LEU A 48 -15.61 -6.02 4.72
CA LEU A 48 -16.35 -5.94 3.46
C LEU A 48 -17.05 -4.59 3.30
N VAL A 49 -17.70 -4.10 4.36
CA VAL A 49 -18.35 -2.77 4.38
C VAL A 49 -17.32 -1.67 4.18
N ASN A 50 -16.15 -1.77 4.81
CA ASN A 50 -15.06 -0.82 4.62
C ASN A 50 -14.62 -0.77 3.15
N LEU A 51 -14.35 -1.93 2.54
CA LEU A 51 -13.93 -2.01 1.14
C LEU A 51 -15.02 -1.48 0.19
N ALA A 52 -16.29 -1.83 0.43
CA ALA A 52 -17.41 -1.41 -0.40
C ALA A 52 -17.59 0.11 -0.35
N ILE A 53 -17.61 0.70 0.84
CA ILE A 53 -17.77 2.15 1.04
C ILE A 53 -16.56 2.90 0.49
N ASN A 54 -15.34 2.42 0.76
CA ASN A 54 -14.13 3.05 0.26
C ASN A 54 -14.10 3.05 -1.28
N THR A 55 -14.47 1.93 -1.90
CA THR A 55 -14.54 1.81 -3.37
C THR A 55 -15.63 2.71 -3.94
N GLY A 56 -16.82 2.74 -3.32
CA GLY A 56 -17.92 3.61 -3.73
C GLY A 56 -17.58 5.10 -3.66
N LEU A 57 -17.02 5.55 -2.53
CA LEU A 57 -16.56 6.93 -2.34
C LEU A 57 -15.47 7.31 -3.34
N LEU A 58 -14.47 6.45 -3.54
CA LEU A 58 -13.41 6.68 -4.52
C LEU A 58 -13.96 6.75 -5.94
N TRP A 59 -15.01 5.98 -6.27
CA TRP A 59 -15.64 6.03 -7.57
C TRP A 59 -16.39 7.35 -7.80
N ILE A 60 -17.13 7.81 -6.79
CA ILE A 60 -17.83 9.11 -6.81
C ILE A 60 -16.83 10.26 -6.95
N PHE A 61 -15.74 10.26 -6.16
CA PHE A 61 -14.77 11.34 -6.16
C PHE A 61 -13.86 11.37 -7.38
N SER A 62 -13.48 10.21 -7.93
CA SER A 62 -12.57 10.13 -9.07
C SER A 62 -13.23 10.59 -10.39
N LYS A 63 -14.58 10.65 -10.46
CA LYS A 63 -15.41 10.89 -11.67
C LYS A 63 -15.07 9.97 -12.87
N TRP A 64 -14.08 9.09 -12.72
CA TRP A 64 -13.64 8.16 -13.73
C TRP A 64 -14.66 7.04 -13.88
N LYS A 65 -15.21 6.92 -15.08
CA LYS A 65 -16.08 5.81 -15.46
C LYS A 65 -15.29 4.86 -16.37
N PRO A 66 -15.33 3.54 -16.13
CA PRO A 66 -14.71 2.59 -17.05
C PRO A 66 -15.38 2.73 -18.42
N MET A 67 -14.62 3.19 -19.43
CA MET A 67 -15.08 3.17 -20.81
C MET A 67 -14.96 1.74 -21.34
N ARG A 68 -15.98 1.28 -22.09
CA ARG A 68 -15.97 -0.01 -22.82
C ARG A 68 -15.08 0.05 -24.08
N THR A 69 -13.92 0.68 -24.00
CA THR A 69 -12.95 0.73 -25.10
C THR A 69 -11.78 -0.18 -24.76
N TYR A 70 -11.56 -1.21 -25.58
CA TYR A 70 -10.48 -2.17 -25.39
C TYR A 70 -9.33 -1.84 -26.34
N SER A 71 -8.15 -1.57 -25.78
CA SER A 71 -6.91 -1.37 -26.54
C SER A 71 -5.92 -2.46 -26.17
N TRP A 72 -5.66 -3.38 -27.10
CA TRP A 72 -4.68 -4.45 -26.91
C TRP A 72 -3.26 -3.90 -26.68
N LYS A 73 -2.92 -2.79 -27.34
CA LYS A 73 -1.63 -2.10 -27.18
C LYS A 73 -1.43 -1.63 -25.74
N SER A 74 -2.43 -0.93 -25.20
CA SER A 74 -2.40 -0.44 -23.81
C SER A 74 -2.41 -1.58 -22.80
N PHE A 75 -3.18 -2.65 -23.06
CA PHE A 75 -3.16 -3.85 -22.21
C PHE A 75 -1.76 -4.46 -22.14
N ARG A 76 -1.10 -4.69 -23.28
CA ARG A 76 0.22 -5.33 -23.32
C ARG A 76 1.31 -4.48 -22.64
N GLU A 77 1.23 -3.16 -22.79
CA GLU A 77 2.17 -2.23 -22.15
C GLU A 77 2.00 -2.20 -20.63
N LEU A 78 0.76 -2.05 -20.12
CA LEU A 78 0.48 -2.11 -18.68
C LEU A 78 0.76 -3.51 -18.11
N PHE A 79 0.45 -4.58 -18.86
CA PHE A 79 0.67 -5.95 -18.42
C PHE A 79 2.15 -6.30 -18.35
N SER A 80 2.98 -5.82 -19.29
CA SER A 80 4.45 -6.02 -19.23
C SER A 80 5.08 -5.34 -18.01
N PHE A 81 4.60 -4.14 -17.67
CA PHE A 81 5.04 -3.44 -16.46
C PHE A 81 4.51 -4.13 -15.19
N GLY A 82 3.22 -4.46 -15.16
CA GLY A 82 2.55 -5.09 -14.03
C GLY A 82 3.07 -6.49 -13.73
N SER A 83 3.40 -7.30 -14.74
CA SER A 83 3.93 -8.66 -14.56
C SER A 83 5.33 -8.65 -13.94
N LYS A 84 6.19 -7.70 -14.32
CA LYS A 84 7.51 -7.50 -13.70
C LYS A 84 7.40 -7.08 -12.23
N LEU A 85 6.48 -6.15 -11.93
CA LEU A 85 6.18 -5.76 -10.55
C LEU A 85 5.63 -6.94 -9.73
N LEU A 86 4.72 -7.72 -10.30
CA LEU A 86 4.17 -8.91 -9.67
C LEU A 86 5.25 -9.95 -9.40
N ALA A 87 6.13 -10.23 -10.37
CA ALA A 87 7.24 -11.16 -10.20
C ALA A 87 8.19 -10.69 -9.09
N SER A 88 8.53 -9.40 -9.07
CA SER A 88 9.35 -8.82 -8.00
C SER A 88 8.67 -8.93 -6.63
N GLY A 89 7.36 -8.66 -6.56
CA GLY A 89 6.59 -8.76 -5.31
C GLY A 89 6.46 -10.20 -4.81
N LEU A 90 6.31 -11.17 -5.71
CA LEU A 90 6.32 -12.59 -5.39
C LEU A 90 7.69 -13.03 -4.87
N LEU A 91 8.78 -12.65 -5.55
CA LEU A 91 10.14 -12.96 -5.09
C LEU A 91 10.40 -12.38 -3.70
N ASP A 92 10.03 -11.13 -3.47
CA ASP A 92 10.19 -10.48 -2.16
C ASP A 92 9.33 -11.14 -1.08
N THR A 93 8.07 -11.47 -1.40
CA THR A 93 7.19 -12.19 -0.47
C THR A 93 7.75 -13.57 -0.14
N THR A 94 8.22 -14.31 -1.14
CA THR A 94 8.83 -15.63 -0.96
C THR A 94 10.10 -15.51 -0.12
N TYR A 95 10.99 -14.54 -0.42
CA TYR A 95 12.20 -14.29 0.36
C TYR A 95 11.87 -14.02 1.83
N ASN A 96 10.94 -13.11 2.10
CA ASN A 96 10.55 -12.74 3.47
C ASN A 96 9.79 -13.84 4.21
N ASN A 97 9.08 -14.74 3.53
CA ASN A 97 8.37 -15.86 4.15
C ASN A 97 9.25 -17.10 4.35
N ILE A 98 10.34 -17.26 3.58
CA ILE A 98 11.28 -18.36 3.77
C ILE A 98 11.96 -18.28 5.15
N TYR A 99 12.35 -17.09 5.61
CA TYR A 99 13.00 -16.92 6.91
C TYR A 99 12.16 -17.45 8.09
N PRO A 100 10.89 -17.03 8.27
CA PRO A 100 10.01 -17.58 9.29
C PRO A 100 9.78 -19.09 9.17
N ILE A 101 9.68 -19.62 7.95
CA ILE A 101 9.45 -21.06 7.72
C ILE A 101 10.68 -21.88 8.13
N VAL A 102 11.88 -21.42 7.78
CA VAL A 102 13.13 -22.08 8.16
C VAL A 102 13.34 -21.99 9.67
N ILE A 103 13.11 -20.82 10.27
CA ILE A 103 13.25 -20.63 11.72
C ILE A 103 12.22 -21.47 12.48
N GLY A 104 10.97 -21.54 12.03
CA GLY A 104 9.94 -22.38 12.65
C GLY A 104 10.18 -23.89 12.50
N LYS A 105 10.98 -24.31 11.52
CA LYS A 105 11.36 -25.72 11.33
C LYS A 105 12.61 -26.11 12.14
N VAL A 106 13.52 -25.17 12.39
CA VAL A 106 14.81 -25.43 13.06
C VAL A 106 14.79 -25.06 14.54
N PHE A 107 13.99 -24.05 14.93
CA PHE A 107 13.91 -23.52 16.30
C PHE A 107 12.54 -23.77 16.93
N SER A 108 12.44 -23.57 18.24
CA SER A 108 11.17 -23.73 18.95
C SER A 108 10.16 -22.64 18.56
N ALA A 109 8.87 -22.90 18.73
CA ALA A 109 7.81 -21.93 18.46
C ALA A 109 7.96 -20.62 19.27
N GLY A 110 8.62 -20.67 20.43
CA GLY A 110 8.94 -19.49 21.25
C GLY A 110 9.95 -18.56 20.58
N ASP A 111 11.02 -19.12 20.01
CA ASP A 111 12.10 -18.35 19.36
C ASP A 111 11.63 -17.69 18.06
N LEU A 112 10.79 -18.40 17.29
CA LEU A 112 10.12 -17.82 16.12
C LEU A 112 9.19 -16.65 16.52
N GLY A 113 8.50 -16.77 17.65
CA GLY A 113 7.65 -15.71 18.20
C GLY A 113 8.45 -14.47 18.57
N HIS A 114 9.59 -14.63 19.25
CA HIS A 114 10.50 -13.53 19.58
C HIS A 114 11.09 -12.88 18.32
N TYR A 115 11.54 -13.69 17.35
CA TYR A 115 12.05 -13.20 16.07
C TYR A 115 10.99 -12.40 15.30
N THR A 116 9.77 -12.92 15.18
CA THR A 116 8.68 -12.26 14.45
C THR A 116 8.31 -10.91 15.09
N ARG A 117 8.32 -10.84 16.43
CA ARG A 117 8.08 -9.59 17.16
C ARG A 117 9.23 -8.59 17.00
N ALA A 118 10.48 -9.03 17.13
CA ALA A 118 11.64 -8.17 16.93
C ALA A 118 11.71 -7.62 15.49
N GLN A 119 11.40 -8.45 14.49
CA GLN A 119 11.32 -8.05 13.09
C GLN A 119 10.18 -7.05 12.86
N GLN A 120 9.01 -7.26 13.47
CA GLN A 120 7.90 -6.29 13.42
C GLN A 120 8.33 -4.93 13.97
N PHE A 121 8.97 -4.88 15.14
CA PHE A 121 9.43 -3.62 15.73
C PHE A 121 10.52 -2.93 14.91
N SER A 122 11.46 -3.69 14.35
CA SER A 122 12.56 -3.14 13.57
C SER A 122 12.09 -2.61 12.20
N VAL A 123 11.16 -3.31 11.55
CA VAL A 123 10.68 -2.94 10.20
C VAL A 123 9.58 -1.87 10.27
N PHE A 124 8.83 -1.77 11.37
CA PHE A 124 7.71 -0.84 11.49
C PHE A 124 8.08 0.63 11.20
N PRO A 125 9.12 1.21 11.81
CA PRO A 125 9.41 2.62 11.56
C PRO A 125 10.06 2.86 10.18
N SER A 126 10.97 1.98 9.75
CA SER A 126 11.64 2.10 8.44
C SER A 126 10.66 1.94 7.27
N SER A 127 9.72 0.99 7.37
CA SER A 127 8.71 0.73 6.31
C SER A 127 7.66 1.84 6.20
N ASN A 128 7.22 2.42 7.32
CA ASN A 128 6.27 3.54 7.31
C ASN A 128 6.88 4.77 6.62
N ILE A 129 8.11 5.13 6.98
CA ILE A 129 8.81 6.29 6.42
C ILE A 129 9.10 6.06 4.93
N THR A 130 9.65 4.89 4.59
CA THR A 130 9.95 4.53 3.20
C THR A 130 8.67 4.52 2.35
N GLY A 131 7.57 3.98 2.87
CA GLY A 131 6.28 3.94 2.17
C GLY A 131 5.68 5.33 1.90
N ILE A 132 5.80 6.26 2.84
CA ILE A 132 5.36 7.66 2.66
C ILE A 132 6.22 8.33 1.60
N LEU A 133 7.55 8.22 1.71
CA LEU A 133 8.49 8.80 0.76
C LEU A 133 8.26 8.26 -0.65
N GLN A 134 8.13 6.94 -0.82
CA GLN A 134 7.89 6.32 -2.13
C GLN A 134 6.55 6.75 -2.76
N ARG A 135 5.47 6.85 -1.96
CA ARG A 135 4.16 7.30 -2.46
C ARG A 135 4.15 8.71 -3.04
N VAL A 136 5.02 9.59 -2.55
CA VAL A 136 5.13 10.98 -3.03
C VAL A 136 6.22 11.12 -4.08
N THR A 137 7.35 10.45 -3.90
CA THR A 137 8.52 10.53 -4.79
C THR A 137 8.18 9.96 -6.16
N TYR A 138 7.49 8.82 -6.22
CA TYR A 138 7.20 8.16 -7.50
C TYR A 138 6.34 9.02 -8.45
N PRO A 139 5.20 9.61 -8.03
CA PRO A 139 4.44 10.55 -8.88
C PRO A 139 5.26 11.78 -9.31
N VAL A 140 6.09 12.32 -8.42
CA VAL A 140 6.92 13.51 -8.70
C VAL A 140 8.01 13.19 -9.74
N LEU A 141 8.67 12.03 -9.64
CA LEU A 141 9.66 11.61 -10.63
C LEU A 141 9.01 11.35 -12.00
N CYS A 142 7.81 10.75 -12.01
CA CYS A 142 7.05 10.56 -13.26
C CYS A 142 6.62 11.89 -13.91
N SER A 143 6.30 12.93 -13.13
CA SER A 143 5.89 14.22 -13.70
C SER A 143 7.04 15.00 -14.34
N ILE A 144 8.28 14.78 -13.88
CA ILE A 144 9.50 15.42 -14.40
C ILE A 144 10.32 14.48 -15.30
N GLN A 145 9.78 13.33 -15.71
CA GLN A 145 10.51 12.29 -16.44
C GLN A 145 11.16 12.76 -17.75
N ASN A 146 10.63 13.81 -18.37
CA ASN A 146 11.12 14.35 -19.64
C ASN A 146 12.27 15.37 -19.48
N ASP A 147 12.61 15.78 -18.26
CA ASP A 147 13.66 16.76 -17.95
C ASP A 147 14.74 16.10 -17.09
N ILE A 148 15.78 15.59 -17.75
CA ILE A 148 16.82 14.74 -17.14
C ILE A 148 17.63 15.50 -16.07
N ASP A 149 17.92 16.79 -16.31
CA ASP A 149 18.69 17.61 -15.37
C ASP A 149 17.90 17.89 -14.10
N ARG A 150 16.61 18.21 -14.25
CA ARG A 150 15.70 18.41 -13.13
C ARG A 150 15.43 17.11 -12.37
N LEU A 151 15.28 15.99 -13.09
CA LEU A 151 15.13 14.66 -12.50
C LEU A 151 16.32 14.29 -11.62
N ARG A 152 17.56 14.49 -12.10
CA ARG A 152 18.79 14.20 -11.35
C ARG A 152 18.89 15.04 -10.07
N GLY A 153 18.56 16.33 -10.16
CA GLY A 153 18.58 17.23 -9.00
C GLY A 153 17.57 16.83 -7.92
N VAL A 154 16.33 16.56 -8.33
CA VAL A 154 15.25 16.14 -7.43
C VAL A 154 15.53 14.77 -6.81
N TYR A 155 16.01 13.81 -7.61
CA TYR A 155 16.36 12.47 -7.13
C TYR A 155 17.50 12.50 -6.09
N ARG A 156 18.55 13.29 -6.32
CA ARG A 156 19.63 13.49 -5.33
C ARG A 156 19.12 14.11 -4.03
N LYS A 157 18.18 15.05 -4.11
CA LYS A 157 17.58 15.70 -2.94
C LYS A 157 16.74 14.70 -2.13
N PHE A 158 15.96 13.84 -2.81
CA PHE A 158 15.24 12.75 -2.16
C PHE A 158 16.19 11.76 -1.48
N LEU A 159 17.24 11.30 -2.16
CA LEU A 159 18.24 10.39 -1.58
C LEU A 159 18.88 10.96 -0.31
N LYS A 160 19.29 12.23 -0.32
CA LYS A 160 19.85 12.89 0.87
C LYS A 160 18.86 12.97 2.03
N LEU A 161 17.60 13.30 1.73
CA LEU A 161 16.56 13.46 2.74
C LEU A 161 16.12 12.10 3.31
N SER A 162 16.04 11.07 2.46
CA SER A 162 15.84 9.69 2.88
C SER A 162 16.99 9.20 3.75
N ALA A 163 18.25 9.43 3.35
CA ALA A 163 19.40 9.07 4.16
C ALA A 163 19.37 9.79 5.52
N TYR A 164 19.12 11.09 5.54
CA TYR A 164 19.07 11.86 6.78
C TYR A 164 17.98 11.38 7.76
N VAL A 165 16.85 10.87 7.26
CA VAL A 165 15.74 10.39 8.10
C VAL A 165 15.89 8.92 8.47
N VAL A 166 16.42 8.07 7.57
CA VAL A 166 16.52 6.62 7.78
C VAL A 166 17.73 6.24 8.64
N PHE A 167 18.87 6.92 8.47
CA PHE A 167 20.09 6.61 9.24
C PHE A 167 19.98 6.79 10.76
N PRO A 168 19.28 7.81 11.30
CA PRO A 168 19.08 7.94 12.75
C PRO A 168 18.08 6.94 13.34
N LEU A 169 17.41 6.18 12.46
CA LEU A 169 16.20 5.42 12.76
C LEU A 169 16.41 3.91 12.64
N MET A 170 17.45 3.51 11.90
CA MET A 170 18.03 2.16 11.96
C MET A 170 19.13 2.13 13.01
#